data_AF-A0A2A5D625-F1
#
_entry.id   AF-A0A2A5D625-F1
#
_cell.length_a   1.000
_cell.length_b   1.000
_cell.length_c   1.000
_cell.angle_alpha   90.00
_cell.angle_beta   90.00
_cell.angle_gamma   90.00
#
_symmetry.space_group_name_H-M   'P 1'
#
loop_
_entity.id
_entity.type
_entity.pdbx_description
1 polymer ?
#
loop_
_entity_poly.entity_id
_entity_poly.type
_entity_poly.pdbx_seq_one_letter_code
_entity_poly.pdbx_strand_id
1 'polypeptide(L)'
;MQETKLHSLLKTTFGHSSFRFDQLDIIKTVLDGNDALAVMPTGGGKSICYQLPALFSEGITLVVSPLISLMTDQVVNLKEDGIEACFLNSMQNIKQRQQAEESILSGKVKLVYVSPEGLLSGSLVHFFREIDISLIAIDEAHCVSQWGHEFRRDYSRLGELKHTFPDTPFLGLTATADSKTRDDIVKQLHMSAPKIFVSSFDRPNIKYSIHERTNEIKQLDDFIEANHKNQTGIVYCMSRRKVEKTAADLTALGHNAVPYHAGLATKTRQEAQDAFNKQDNIVIVATIAFGMGIDKPNVRFVAHLDLPKSIESYYQETGRAGRDGKPSNAWMIYGLQDVIKLSRMLETTDASEAYKKVARHKLNAMLSLCETTVCRREYLLNYFEEQGKAQCGNCDTCLEPLETWDATIDAQKVLSTIFRTGQIFGAGHIVDVLRGSKNAKILGKGHDKLSVYGLGKDKSKNHWNIVLRQLLNMHYIFITNWDYGNLALTEKSREILKNQTTFHMRKFMAQASPKKRRSNAITSTHGRDSLFESLRDLRFFIATEKKVPSFVIFSDKSLHDMCHLMPKNKAEFLMVNGVGESKCDNYSEDFLEVIAEHQT
;
A
#
# COMPACT_ATOMS: atom_id res chain seq x y z
N MET A 1 14.34 43.38 -7.80
CA MET A 1 15.36 42.98 -8.80
C MET A 1 15.68 41.49 -8.71
N GLN A 2 15.92 40.94 -7.52
CA GLN A 2 16.16 39.50 -7.31
C GLN A 2 14.98 38.62 -7.75
N GLU A 3 13.75 38.94 -7.32
CA GLU A 3 12.55 38.18 -7.68
C GLU A 3 12.27 38.12 -9.20
N THR A 4 12.41 39.24 -9.91
CA THR A 4 12.27 39.28 -11.37
C THR A 4 13.29 38.37 -12.07
N LYS A 5 14.53 38.30 -11.56
CA LYS A 5 15.56 37.38 -12.06
C LYS A 5 15.19 35.93 -11.78
N LEU A 6 14.67 35.60 -10.59
CA LEU A 6 14.22 34.25 -10.23
C LEU A 6 13.08 33.78 -11.15
N HIS A 7 12.09 34.64 -11.43
CA HIS A 7 11.03 34.34 -12.40
C HIS A 7 11.55 34.14 -13.82
N SER A 8 12.50 34.97 -14.26
CA SER A 8 13.14 34.82 -15.56
C SER A 8 13.83 33.46 -15.66
N LEU A 9 14.65 33.10 -14.67
CA LEU A 9 15.41 31.85 -14.63
C LEU A 9 14.49 30.63 -14.59
N LEU A 10 13.43 30.69 -13.77
CA LEU A 10 12.40 29.65 -13.72
C LEU A 10 11.80 29.38 -15.10
N LYS A 11 11.50 30.44 -15.85
CA LYS A 11 10.88 30.35 -17.17
C LYS A 11 11.87 29.91 -18.25
N THR A 12 13.08 30.46 -18.27
CA THR A 12 14.06 30.21 -19.34
C THR A 12 14.71 28.85 -19.22
N THR A 13 14.96 28.38 -17.99
CA THR A 13 15.69 27.13 -17.75
C THR A 13 14.74 25.95 -17.56
N PHE A 14 13.71 26.10 -16.71
CA PHE A 14 12.80 25.00 -16.37
C PHE A 14 11.46 25.07 -17.11
N GLY A 15 11.25 26.08 -17.96
CA GLY A 15 10.01 26.22 -18.75
C GLY A 15 8.75 26.52 -17.94
N HIS A 16 8.87 26.90 -16.66
CA HIS A 16 7.74 27.15 -15.78
C HIS A 16 7.36 28.64 -15.74
N SER A 17 6.07 28.95 -15.93
CA SER A 17 5.59 30.34 -15.97
C SER A 17 5.44 30.99 -14.59
N SER A 18 5.26 30.19 -13.54
CA SER A 18 5.03 30.68 -12.17
C SER A 18 5.51 29.66 -11.13
N PHE A 19 5.86 30.17 -9.95
CA PHE A 19 6.11 29.35 -8.76
C PHE A 19 4.80 28.70 -8.26
N ARG A 20 4.94 27.55 -7.61
CA ARG A 20 3.84 26.82 -6.95
C ARG A 20 4.01 26.91 -5.44
N PHE A 21 2.91 26.90 -4.69
CA PHE A 21 2.93 26.92 -3.22
C PHE A 21 3.91 27.98 -2.68
N ASP A 22 4.72 27.61 -1.70
CA ASP A 22 5.70 28.47 -1.03
C ASP A 22 7.09 28.43 -1.70
N GLN A 23 7.22 27.91 -2.94
CA GLN A 23 8.52 27.74 -3.61
C GLN A 23 9.36 29.03 -3.61
N LEU A 24 8.74 30.17 -3.93
CA LEU A 24 9.45 31.45 -3.99
C LEU A 24 9.98 31.87 -2.61
N ASP A 25 9.20 31.67 -1.56
CA ASP A 25 9.58 32.06 -0.19
C ASP A 25 10.64 31.13 0.39
N ILE A 26 10.59 29.83 0.06
CA ILE A 26 11.64 28.86 0.37
C ILE A 26 12.95 29.29 -0.31
N ILE A 27 12.91 29.57 -1.62
CA ILE A 27 14.06 29.99 -2.42
C ILE A 27 14.67 31.29 -1.89
N LYS A 28 13.84 32.30 -1.59
CA LYS A 28 14.32 33.56 -0.99
C LYS A 28 14.99 33.32 0.35
N THR A 29 14.39 32.50 1.21
CA THR A 29 14.93 32.21 2.54
C THR A 29 16.33 31.62 2.48
N VAL A 30 16.57 30.66 1.59
CA VAL A 30 17.90 30.04 1.47
C VAL A 30 18.90 30.97 0.77
N LEU A 31 18.45 31.79 -0.18
CA LEU A 31 19.30 32.81 -0.83
C LEU A 31 19.69 33.93 0.14
N ASP A 32 18.88 34.20 1.16
CA ASP A 32 19.18 35.12 2.25
C ASP A 32 20.12 34.50 3.30
N GLY A 33 20.63 33.27 3.06
CA GLY A 33 21.56 32.56 3.95
C GLY A 33 20.91 31.88 5.15
N ASN A 34 19.58 31.74 5.18
CA ASN A 34 18.87 31.14 6.31
C ASN A 34 18.54 29.66 6.06
N ASP A 35 18.52 28.88 7.14
CA ASP A 35 18.06 27.49 7.10
C ASP A 35 16.54 27.43 6.84
N ALA A 36 16.09 26.40 6.12
CA ALA A 36 14.68 26.18 5.82
C ALA A 36 14.30 24.69 5.84
N LEU A 37 13.11 24.38 6.34
CA LEU A 37 12.48 23.07 6.24
C LEU A 37 11.23 23.19 5.38
N ALA A 38 11.22 22.50 4.23
CA ALA A 38 10.10 22.50 3.29
C ALA A 38 9.39 21.14 3.29
N VAL A 39 8.17 21.11 3.82
CA VAL A 39 7.26 19.97 3.75
C VAL A 39 6.27 20.21 2.62
N MET A 40 6.50 19.55 1.49
CA MET A 40 5.74 19.78 0.25
C MET A 40 5.30 18.46 -0.36
N PRO A 41 4.04 18.32 -0.80
CA PRO A 41 3.51 17.06 -1.31
C PRO A 41 4.31 16.51 -2.50
N THR A 42 4.14 15.22 -2.78
CA THR A 42 4.67 14.60 -4.00
C THR A 42 4.13 15.32 -5.24
N GLY A 43 5.02 15.72 -6.16
CA GLY A 43 4.67 16.55 -7.32
C GLY A 43 4.61 18.07 -7.04
N GLY A 44 4.82 18.50 -5.79
CA GLY A 44 4.83 19.92 -5.40
C GLY A 44 6.01 20.74 -5.93
N GLY A 45 6.97 20.11 -6.62
CA GLY A 45 8.14 20.78 -7.18
C GLY A 45 9.24 21.07 -6.16
N LYS A 46 9.51 20.12 -5.25
CA LYS A 46 10.58 20.21 -4.25
C LYS A 46 11.95 20.51 -4.87
N SER A 47 12.27 19.86 -5.99
CA SER A 47 13.59 20.01 -6.63
C SER A 47 13.92 21.44 -7.04
N ILE A 48 12.92 22.20 -7.50
CA ILE A 48 13.07 23.61 -7.87
C ILE A 48 13.55 24.46 -6.68
N CYS A 49 13.20 24.08 -5.45
CA CYS A 49 13.56 24.82 -4.24
C CYS A 49 15.06 24.79 -3.93
N TYR A 50 15.84 23.84 -4.48
CA TYR A 50 17.29 23.83 -4.39
C TYR A 50 17.99 24.00 -5.75
N GLN A 51 17.36 23.58 -6.85
CA GLN A 51 17.93 23.73 -8.20
C GLN A 51 18.01 25.20 -8.63
N LEU A 52 16.98 25.99 -8.33
CA LEU A 52 16.96 27.40 -8.73
C LEU A 52 17.95 28.26 -7.91
N PRO A 53 18.05 28.12 -6.57
CA PRO A 53 19.11 28.77 -5.80
C PRO A 53 20.53 28.39 -6.25
N ALA A 54 20.74 27.12 -6.65
CA ALA A 54 22.04 26.65 -7.13
C ALA A 54 22.52 27.43 -8.36
N LEU A 55 21.60 27.74 -9.28
CA LEU A 55 21.88 28.53 -10.49
C LEU A 55 22.03 30.03 -10.20
N PHE A 56 21.43 30.52 -9.11
CA PHE A 56 21.46 31.92 -8.74
C PHE A 56 22.73 32.29 -7.96
N SER A 57 23.28 31.36 -7.19
CA SER A 57 24.44 31.58 -6.31
C SER A 57 25.76 31.30 -7.03
N GLU A 58 26.88 31.89 -6.60
CA GLU A 58 28.19 31.65 -7.23
C GLU A 58 28.78 30.28 -6.89
N GLY A 59 28.70 29.85 -5.62
CA GLY A 59 29.15 28.54 -5.15
C GLY A 59 28.31 27.35 -5.62
N ILE A 60 28.63 26.17 -5.11
CA ILE A 60 28.03 24.89 -5.47
C ILE A 60 26.93 24.50 -4.47
N THR A 61 25.83 23.95 -4.98
CA THR A 61 24.81 23.32 -4.12
C THR A 61 25.09 21.82 -3.99
N LEU A 62 25.24 21.37 -2.74
CA LEU A 62 25.37 19.96 -2.40
C LEU A 62 24.00 19.37 -2.08
N VAL A 63 23.58 18.34 -2.81
CA VAL A 63 22.28 17.67 -2.63
C VAL A 63 22.49 16.27 -2.05
N VAL A 64 22.14 16.07 -0.79
CA VAL A 64 22.13 14.76 -0.14
C VAL A 64 20.83 14.05 -0.46
N SER A 65 20.92 12.84 -1.03
CA SER A 65 19.74 12.06 -1.45
C SER A 65 19.87 10.60 -0.99
N PRO A 66 18.78 9.89 -0.64
CA PRO A 66 18.89 8.56 -0.05
C PRO A 66 19.15 7.47 -1.09
N LEU A 67 18.87 7.72 -2.38
CA LEU A 67 18.95 6.70 -3.42
C LEU A 67 19.79 7.15 -4.60
N ILE A 68 20.74 6.29 -4.99
CA ILE A 68 21.59 6.47 -6.17
C ILE A 68 20.74 6.58 -7.45
N SER A 69 19.66 5.81 -7.59
CA SER A 69 18.79 5.89 -8.77
C SER A 69 18.15 7.28 -8.94
N LEU A 70 17.69 7.88 -7.83
CA LEU A 70 17.12 9.23 -7.85
C LEU A 70 18.18 10.28 -8.23
N MET A 71 19.42 10.15 -7.74
CA MET A 71 20.52 11.04 -8.12
C MET A 71 20.80 10.98 -9.62
N THR A 72 20.88 9.77 -10.19
CA THR A 72 21.13 9.57 -11.62
C THR A 72 20.03 10.23 -12.46
N ASP A 73 18.76 10.00 -12.13
CA ASP A 73 17.62 10.57 -12.85
C ASP A 73 17.63 12.10 -12.77
N GLN A 74 17.92 12.69 -11.60
CA GLN A 74 18.02 14.14 -11.46
C GLN A 74 19.17 14.75 -12.26
N VAL A 75 20.34 14.10 -12.29
CA VAL A 75 21.50 14.58 -13.06
C VAL A 75 21.23 14.49 -14.57
N VAL A 76 20.57 13.44 -15.04
CA VAL A 76 20.18 13.31 -16.45
C VAL A 76 19.22 14.44 -16.84
N ASN A 77 18.16 14.66 -16.06
CA ASN A 77 17.18 15.73 -16.35
C ASN A 77 17.83 17.12 -16.35
N LEU A 78 18.69 17.41 -15.36
CA LEU A 78 19.41 18.69 -15.30
C LEU A 78 20.31 18.92 -16.52
N LYS A 79 20.98 17.88 -17.02
CA LYS A 79 21.79 17.98 -18.24
C LYS A 79 20.95 18.22 -19.48
N GLU A 80 19.76 17.62 -19.57
CA GLU A 80 18.80 17.91 -20.65
C GLU A 80 18.31 19.36 -20.59
N ASP A 81 18.15 19.91 -19.38
CA ASP A 81 17.84 21.33 -19.14
C ASP A 81 19.05 22.28 -19.35
N GLY A 82 20.20 21.74 -19.78
CA GLY A 82 21.44 22.51 -20.02
C GLY A 82 22.19 22.92 -18.75
N ILE A 83 21.88 22.30 -17.61
CA ILE A 83 22.53 22.54 -16.32
C ILE A 83 23.58 21.47 -16.06
N GLU A 84 24.83 21.92 -15.86
CA GLU A 84 25.92 21.03 -15.48
C GLU A 84 25.77 20.57 -14.03
N ALA A 85 25.48 19.28 -13.88
CA ALA A 85 25.35 18.59 -12.61
C ALA A 85 26.11 17.27 -12.63
N CYS A 86 26.56 16.81 -11.46
CA CYS A 86 27.17 15.50 -11.29
C CYS A 86 26.69 14.82 -10.01
N PHE A 87 27.06 13.56 -9.85
CA PHE A 87 26.85 12.82 -8.62
C PHE A 87 28.17 12.21 -8.14
N LEU A 88 28.33 12.02 -6.83
CA LEU A 88 29.41 11.27 -6.20
C LEU A 88 28.82 10.16 -5.33
N ASN A 89 29.08 8.91 -5.70
CA ASN A 89 28.62 7.73 -4.94
C ASN A 89 29.61 6.57 -5.01
N SER A 90 29.37 5.54 -4.19
CA SER A 90 30.23 4.36 -4.05
C SER A 90 30.24 3.43 -5.26
N MET A 91 29.33 3.59 -6.22
CA MET A 91 29.25 2.76 -7.42
C MET A 91 30.10 3.27 -8.58
N GLN A 92 30.64 4.49 -8.50
CA GLN A 92 31.49 5.05 -9.55
C GLN A 92 32.85 4.38 -9.60
N ASN A 93 33.36 4.16 -10.81
CA ASN A 93 34.76 3.79 -10.98
C ASN A 93 35.69 5.00 -10.78
N ILE A 94 36.98 4.73 -10.61
CA ILE A 94 38.00 5.75 -10.31
C ILE A 94 38.01 6.88 -11.36
N LYS A 95 37.87 6.53 -12.64
CA LYS A 95 37.88 7.53 -13.73
C LYS A 95 36.65 8.44 -13.68
N GLN A 96 35.46 7.87 -13.44
CA GLN A 96 34.22 8.63 -13.31
C GLN A 96 34.29 9.61 -12.13
N ARG A 97 34.86 9.15 -11.01
CA ARG A 97 35.04 9.98 -9.82
C ARG A 97 36.01 11.13 -10.07
N GLN A 98 37.18 10.85 -10.67
CA GLN A 98 38.14 11.90 -11.03
C GLN A 98 37.53 12.94 -11.99
N GLN A 99 36.79 12.50 -13.00
CA GLN A 99 36.10 13.42 -13.91
C GLN A 99 35.07 14.31 -13.21
N ALA A 100 34.34 13.76 -12.23
CA ALA A 100 33.39 14.53 -11.44
C ALA A 100 34.12 15.55 -10.54
N GLU A 101 35.20 15.14 -9.86
CA GLU A 101 36.02 16.00 -9.01
C GLU A 101 36.67 17.15 -9.82
N GLU A 102 37.25 16.86 -10.99
CA GLU A 102 37.79 17.87 -11.92
C GLU A 102 36.71 18.86 -12.39
N SER A 103 35.51 18.37 -12.70
CA SER A 103 34.41 19.22 -13.14
C SER A 103 33.92 20.15 -12.02
N ILE A 104 33.92 19.67 -10.79
CA ILE A 104 33.61 20.45 -9.58
C ILE A 104 34.67 21.55 -9.38
N LEU A 105 35.95 21.19 -9.38
CA LEU A 105 37.05 22.15 -9.18
C LEU A 105 37.13 23.20 -10.28
N SER A 106 36.72 22.86 -11.50
CA SER A 106 36.68 23.81 -12.62
C SER A 106 35.58 24.88 -12.52
N GLY A 107 34.66 24.76 -11.55
CA GLY A 107 33.52 25.67 -11.38
C GLY A 107 32.40 25.49 -12.42
N LYS A 108 32.49 24.49 -13.30
CA LYS A 108 31.46 24.21 -14.31
C LYS A 108 30.17 23.64 -13.70
N VAL A 109 30.30 22.87 -12.63
CA VAL A 109 29.18 22.17 -11.99
C VAL A 109 28.49 23.08 -10.98
N LYS A 110 27.16 23.17 -11.04
CA LYS A 110 26.35 23.95 -10.07
C LYS A 110 25.66 23.07 -9.02
N LEU A 111 25.40 21.81 -9.34
CA LEU A 111 24.77 20.84 -8.44
C LEU A 111 25.59 19.55 -8.34
N VAL A 112 25.84 19.11 -7.11
CA VAL A 112 26.50 17.84 -6.82
C VAL A 112 25.60 16.98 -5.94
N TYR A 113 25.14 15.84 -6.47
CA TYR A 113 24.36 14.87 -5.72
C TYR A 113 25.26 13.87 -5.00
N VAL A 114 25.02 13.63 -3.71
CA VAL A 114 25.85 12.73 -2.90
C VAL A 114 25.01 11.81 -2.03
N SER A 115 25.49 10.57 -1.82
CA SER A 115 24.90 9.67 -0.84
C SER A 115 25.37 10.04 0.58
N PRO A 116 24.53 9.86 1.61
CA PRO A 116 24.88 10.20 2.99
C PRO A 116 26.10 9.41 3.47
N GLU A 117 26.19 8.11 3.15
CA GLU A 117 27.35 7.30 3.52
C GLU A 117 28.64 7.75 2.81
N GLY A 118 28.53 8.17 1.54
CA GLY A 118 29.66 8.70 0.78
C GLY A 118 30.16 10.00 1.40
N LEU A 119 29.24 10.93 1.68
CA LEU A 119 29.58 12.23 2.25
C LEU A 119 30.23 12.07 3.63
N LEU A 120 29.69 11.22 4.51
CA LEU A 120 30.18 11.04 5.88
C LEU A 120 31.43 10.15 6.00
N SER A 121 31.94 9.57 4.91
CA SER A 121 33.14 8.72 4.89
C SER A 121 34.47 9.48 5.10
N GLY A 122 34.42 10.79 5.36
CA GLY A 122 35.57 11.66 5.63
C GLY A 122 36.27 12.18 4.37
N SER A 123 36.55 11.32 3.40
CA SER A 123 37.28 11.72 2.16
C SER A 123 36.55 12.82 1.37
N LEU A 124 35.23 12.70 1.21
CA LEU A 124 34.42 13.69 0.49
C LEU A 124 34.21 14.98 1.29
N VAL A 125 34.02 14.90 2.61
CA VAL A 125 33.93 16.11 3.45
C VAL A 125 35.20 16.95 3.32
N HIS A 126 36.37 16.32 3.35
CA HIS A 126 37.64 17.04 3.19
C HIS A 126 37.77 17.71 1.83
N PHE A 127 37.37 17.04 0.75
CA PHE A 127 37.32 17.62 -0.59
C PHE A 127 36.41 18.86 -0.66
N PHE A 128 35.21 18.79 -0.08
CA PHE A 128 34.26 19.90 -0.10
C PHE A 128 34.64 21.07 0.81
N ARG A 129 35.57 20.92 1.76
CA ARG A 129 36.06 22.04 2.58
C ARG A 129 36.82 23.10 1.77
N GLU A 130 37.42 22.71 0.65
CA GLU A 130 38.17 23.62 -0.22
C GLU A 130 37.28 24.24 -1.32
N ILE A 131 35.98 23.94 -1.30
CA ILE A 131 35.01 24.35 -2.31
C ILE A 131 34.01 25.31 -1.67
N ASP A 132 33.67 26.38 -2.36
CA ASP A 132 32.61 27.29 -1.95
C ASP A 132 31.23 26.61 -2.09
N ILE A 133 30.64 26.19 -0.96
CA ILE A 133 29.31 25.58 -0.91
C ILE A 133 28.27 26.64 -0.55
N SER A 134 27.40 26.94 -1.52
CA SER A 134 26.35 27.95 -1.38
C SER A 134 25.10 27.43 -0.67
N LEU A 135 24.84 26.12 -0.72
CA LEU A 135 23.66 25.49 -0.13
C LEU A 135 23.90 24.00 0.10
N ILE A 136 23.45 23.49 1.25
CA ILE A 136 23.33 22.04 1.50
C ILE A 136 21.84 21.68 1.53
N ALA A 137 21.37 21.02 0.49
CA ALA A 137 20.01 20.51 0.38
C ALA A 137 19.97 19.04 0.82
N ILE A 138 19.04 18.70 1.71
CA ILE A 138 18.83 17.35 2.23
C ILE A 138 17.46 16.89 1.75
N ASP A 139 17.47 16.10 0.69
CA ASP A 139 16.25 15.52 0.13
C ASP A 139 15.79 14.33 0.99
N GLU A 140 14.48 14.09 1.01
CA GLU A 140 13.84 13.12 1.89
C GLU A 140 14.28 13.23 3.37
N ALA A 141 14.34 14.46 3.88
CA ALA A 141 14.82 14.81 5.22
C ALA A 141 14.16 14.03 6.36
N HIS A 142 12.94 13.51 6.18
CA HIS A 142 12.29 12.60 7.12
C HIS A 142 13.12 11.36 7.51
N CYS A 143 14.10 10.97 6.68
CA CYS A 143 15.01 9.85 6.96
C CYS A 143 15.92 10.09 8.18
N VAL A 144 16.14 11.35 8.61
CA VAL A 144 16.93 11.66 9.82
C VAL A 144 16.19 11.29 11.11
N SER A 145 14.85 11.28 11.06
CA SER A 145 14.01 11.16 12.25
C SER A 145 13.64 9.71 12.52
N GLN A 146 13.81 9.27 13.76
CA GLN A 146 13.31 7.97 14.22
C GLN A 146 11.77 7.92 14.28
N TRP A 147 11.14 9.10 14.30
CA TRP A 147 9.69 9.27 14.19
C TRP A 147 9.23 9.26 12.74
N GLY A 148 10.15 9.42 11.78
CA GLY A 148 9.90 9.24 10.35
C GLY A 148 9.52 7.80 9.98
N HIS A 149 8.96 7.58 8.80
CA HIS A 149 8.57 6.24 8.33
C HIS A 149 9.70 5.45 7.69
N GLU A 150 10.84 6.08 7.39
CA GLU A 150 12.02 5.45 6.77
C GLU A 150 13.35 5.93 7.39
N PHE A 151 13.52 5.73 8.70
CA PHE A 151 14.74 6.13 9.41
C PHE A 151 16.01 5.49 8.80
N ARG A 152 17.05 6.31 8.58
CA ARG A 152 18.38 5.88 8.13
C ARG A 152 19.46 6.40 9.07
N ARG A 153 20.33 5.49 9.53
CA ARG A 153 21.40 5.83 10.48
C ARG A 153 22.35 6.90 9.93
N ASP A 154 22.74 6.80 8.67
CA ASP A 154 23.64 7.79 8.05
C ASP A 154 22.99 9.18 7.94
N TYR A 155 21.66 9.24 7.77
CA TYR A 155 20.94 10.53 7.77
C TYR A 155 20.99 11.22 9.13
N SER A 156 20.88 10.47 10.24
CA SER A 156 20.93 11.06 11.59
C SER A 156 22.26 11.77 11.91
N ARG A 157 23.31 11.50 11.13
CA ARG A 157 24.64 12.10 11.27
C ARG A 157 24.84 13.33 10.39
N LEU A 158 23.90 13.69 9.52
CA LEU A 158 24.05 14.84 8.62
C LEU A 158 24.14 16.18 9.37
N GLY A 159 23.64 16.26 10.60
CA GLY A 159 23.87 17.43 11.47
C GLY A 159 25.34 17.70 11.79
N GLU A 160 26.22 16.70 11.68
CA GLU A 160 27.68 16.85 11.83
C GLU A 160 28.26 17.81 10.78
N LEU A 161 27.61 17.93 9.60
CA LEU A 161 28.03 18.81 8.52
C LEU A 161 27.96 20.29 8.91
N LYS A 162 27.06 20.67 9.82
CA LYS A 162 26.94 22.06 10.28
C LYS A 162 28.18 22.52 11.05
N HIS A 163 28.96 21.60 11.62
CA HIS A 163 30.26 21.93 12.21
C HIS A 163 31.34 22.22 11.15
N THR A 164 31.22 21.60 9.96
CA THR A 164 32.17 21.82 8.87
C THR A 164 31.78 23.02 8.00
N PHE A 165 30.48 23.25 7.83
CA PHE A 165 29.91 24.33 7.03
C PHE A 165 28.95 25.18 7.88
N PRO A 166 29.47 25.95 8.86
CA PRO A 166 28.64 26.68 9.82
C PRO A 166 27.82 27.79 9.15
N ASP A 167 28.40 28.47 8.17
CA ASP A 167 27.79 29.62 7.49
C ASP A 167 26.94 29.23 6.27
N THR A 168 26.96 27.96 5.88
CA THR A 168 26.19 27.47 4.72
C THR A 168 24.74 27.15 5.14
N PRO A 169 23.72 27.67 4.42
CA PRO A 169 22.33 27.37 4.71
C PRO A 169 22.00 25.90 4.44
N PHE A 170 21.16 25.31 5.30
CA PHE A 170 20.62 23.97 5.15
C PHE A 170 19.16 24.05 4.69
N LEU A 171 18.82 23.30 3.65
CA LEU A 171 17.45 23.13 3.19
C LEU A 171 17.02 21.67 3.34
N GLY A 172 16.18 21.37 4.33
CA GLY A 172 15.56 20.06 4.47
C GLY A 172 14.28 19.98 3.62
N LEU A 173 14.12 18.95 2.79
CA LEU A 173 12.91 18.75 1.99
C LEU A 173 12.28 17.38 2.27
N THR A 174 10.96 17.33 2.45
CA THR A 174 10.24 16.04 2.55
C THR A 174 8.81 16.15 2.05
N ALA A 175 8.25 15.01 1.62
CA ALA A 175 6.85 14.91 1.24
C ALA A 175 5.88 14.73 2.41
N THR A 176 6.35 14.17 3.52
CA THR A 176 5.49 13.71 4.63
C THR A 176 6.21 13.88 5.95
N ALA A 177 5.74 14.82 6.78
CA ALA A 177 6.20 15.00 8.15
C ALA A 177 5.11 15.67 9.01
N ASP A 178 4.69 14.98 10.07
CA ASP A 178 3.87 15.54 11.16
C ASP A 178 4.70 16.50 12.03
N SER A 179 4.09 17.20 13.00
CA SER A 179 4.83 18.17 13.83
C SER A 179 6.02 17.55 14.53
N LYS A 180 5.87 16.35 15.09
CA LYS A 180 6.94 15.67 15.83
C LYS A 180 8.11 15.32 14.93
N THR A 181 7.83 14.85 13.72
CA THR A 181 8.86 14.54 12.72
C THR A 181 9.56 15.82 12.27
N ARG A 182 8.82 16.93 12.06
CA ARG A 182 9.42 18.23 11.71
C ARG A 182 10.37 18.73 12.79
N ASP A 183 9.95 18.70 14.05
CA ASP A 183 10.76 19.15 15.19
C ASP A 183 12.02 18.29 15.34
N ASP A 184 11.91 16.97 15.15
CA ASP A 184 13.06 16.08 15.19
C ASP A 184 13.99 16.29 13.98
N ILE A 185 13.49 16.56 12.78
CA ILE A 185 14.34 16.91 11.61
C ILE A 185 15.19 18.15 11.93
N VAL A 186 14.57 19.23 12.40
CA VAL A 186 15.25 20.48 12.75
C VAL A 186 16.34 20.23 13.79
N LYS A 187 16.02 19.41 14.80
CA LYS A 187 16.95 19.05 15.88
C LYS A 187 18.12 18.21 15.37
N GLN A 188 17.88 17.11 14.63
CA GLN A 188 18.93 16.19 14.18
C GLN A 188 19.86 16.85 13.15
N LEU A 189 19.35 17.79 12.35
CA LEU A 189 20.15 18.53 11.38
C LEU A 189 20.87 19.75 11.96
N HIS A 190 20.70 20.03 13.25
CA HIS A 190 21.27 21.20 13.93
C HIS A 190 20.93 22.52 13.21
N MET A 191 19.72 22.63 12.68
CA MET A 191 19.31 23.82 11.93
C MET A 191 19.12 25.01 12.88
N SER A 192 19.64 26.16 12.50
CA SER A 192 19.61 27.38 13.32
C SER A 192 18.34 28.18 13.03
N ALA A 193 17.33 28.03 13.90
CA ALA A 193 16.04 28.71 13.80
C ALA A 193 15.45 28.71 12.37
N PRO A 194 15.31 27.53 11.73
CA PRO A 194 14.91 27.47 10.33
C PRO A 194 13.49 27.99 10.13
N LYS A 195 13.23 28.61 8.98
CA LYS A 195 11.85 28.84 8.56
C LYS A 195 11.23 27.51 8.11
N ILE A 196 10.07 27.19 8.66
CA ILE A 196 9.34 25.95 8.36
C ILE A 196 8.18 26.29 7.42
N PHE A 197 8.19 25.68 6.23
CA PHE A 197 7.15 25.78 5.22
C PHE A 197 6.39 24.46 5.16
N VAL A 198 5.06 24.51 5.36
CA VAL A 198 4.19 23.34 5.26
C VAL A 198 3.12 23.65 4.23
N SER A 199 3.30 23.14 3.02
CA SER A 199 2.29 23.26 1.97
C SER A 199 1.17 22.25 2.19
N SER A 200 -0.01 22.53 1.63
CA SER A 200 -1.15 21.62 1.71
C SER A 200 -0.82 20.22 1.17
N PHE A 201 -1.25 19.21 1.90
CA PHE A 201 -1.21 17.80 1.53
C PHE A 201 -2.41 17.41 0.65
N ASP A 202 -3.29 18.33 0.27
CA ASP A 202 -4.45 18.01 -0.55
C ASP A 202 -4.05 17.69 -2.01
N ARG A 203 -4.51 16.53 -2.48
CA ARG A 203 -4.38 16.07 -3.87
C ARG A 203 -5.77 15.87 -4.48
N PRO A 204 -6.51 16.96 -4.79
CA PRO A 204 -7.92 16.89 -5.19
C PRO A 204 -8.14 16.04 -6.45
N ASN A 205 -7.12 15.92 -7.29
CA ASN A 205 -7.13 15.13 -8.51
C ASN A 205 -7.08 13.60 -8.28
N ILE A 206 -6.74 13.13 -7.07
CA ILE A 206 -6.66 11.70 -6.74
C ILE A 206 -7.98 11.26 -6.08
N LYS A 207 -8.67 10.30 -6.69
CA LYS A 207 -9.83 9.63 -6.09
C LYS A 207 -9.37 8.50 -5.17
N TYR A 208 -9.73 8.55 -3.89
CA TYR A 208 -9.37 7.51 -2.91
C TYR A 208 -10.51 6.49 -2.73
N SER A 209 -10.19 5.21 -2.89
CA SER A 209 -11.13 4.08 -2.72
C SER A 209 -10.48 2.93 -1.94
N ILE A 210 -11.12 2.47 -0.86
CA ILE A 210 -10.62 1.36 -0.03
C ILE A 210 -11.72 0.31 0.13
N HIS A 211 -11.41 -0.93 -0.24
CA HIS A 211 -12.37 -2.04 -0.24
C HIS A 211 -11.85 -3.25 0.56
N GLU A 212 -12.77 -4.12 0.99
CA GLU A 212 -12.40 -5.41 1.60
C GLU A 212 -11.89 -6.38 0.53
N ARG A 213 -10.82 -7.13 0.86
CA ARG A 213 -10.27 -8.17 0.00
C ARG A 213 -11.22 -9.38 -0.07
N THR A 214 -11.57 -9.77 -1.29
CA THR A 214 -12.25 -11.03 -1.61
C THR A 214 -11.42 -11.82 -2.62
N ASN A 215 -11.65 -11.64 -3.92
CA ASN A 215 -10.81 -12.16 -4.99
C ASN A 215 -9.91 -11.03 -5.52
N GLU A 216 -8.68 -10.95 -5.00
CA GLU A 216 -7.78 -9.81 -5.24
C GLU A 216 -7.47 -9.55 -6.72
N ILE A 217 -7.17 -10.60 -7.50
CA ILE A 217 -6.82 -10.46 -8.91
C ILE A 217 -8.05 -10.04 -9.72
N LYS A 218 -9.21 -10.67 -9.47
CA LYS A 218 -10.45 -10.29 -10.15
C LYS A 218 -10.86 -8.85 -9.81
N GLN A 219 -10.77 -8.45 -8.54
CA GLN A 219 -11.09 -7.09 -8.12
C GLN A 219 -10.16 -6.06 -8.76
N LEU A 220 -8.88 -6.37 -8.90
CA LEU A 220 -7.91 -5.50 -9.58
C LEU A 220 -8.23 -5.40 -11.07
N ASP A 221 -8.50 -6.51 -11.74
CA ASP A 221 -8.87 -6.55 -13.16
C ASP A 221 -10.16 -5.76 -13.44
N ASP A 222 -11.23 -6.03 -12.67
CA ASP A 222 -12.50 -5.30 -12.75
C ASP A 222 -12.29 -3.79 -12.54
N PHE A 223 -11.41 -3.40 -11.63
CA PHE A 223 -11.05 -2.00 -11.39
C PHE A 223 -10.31 -1.38 -12.59
N ILE A 224 -9.30 -2.06 -13.13
CA ILE A 224 -8.52 -1.57 -14.26
C ILE A 224 -9.41 -1.45 -15.50
N GLU A 225 -10.19 -2.48 -15.84
CA GLU A 225 -11.09 -2.47 -17.00
C GLU A 225 -12.16 -1.38 -16.93
N ALA A 226 -12.75 -1.17 -15.75
CA ALA A 226 -13.82 -0.18 -15.59
C ALA A 226 -13.31 1.28 -15.59
N ASN A 227 -12.08 1.53 -15.13
CA ASN A 227 -11.62 2.89 -14.84
C ASN A 227 -10.36 3.31 -15.61
N HIS A 228 -9.48 2.37 -15.97
CA HIS A 228 -8.11 2.64 -16.40
C HIS A 228 -7.62 1.71 -17.52
N LYS A 229 -8.53 1.23 -18.37
CA LYS A 229 -8.16 0.39 -19.52
C LYS A 229 -7.15 1.11 -20.39
N ASN A 230 -6.05 0.42 -20.72
CA ASN A 230 -4.93 0.99 -21.47
C ASN A 230 -4.41 2.30 -20.86
N GLN A 231 -4.20 2.33 -19.55
CA GLN A 231 -3.56 3.47 -18.88
C GLN A 231 -2.40 3.00 -18.00
N THR A 232 -1.43 3.88 -17.80
CA THR A 232 -0.28 3.59 -16.96
C THR A 232 -0.67 3.55 -15.48
N GLY A 233 -0.19 2.53 -14.76
CA GLY A 233 -0.45 2.38 -13.33
C GLY A 233 0.66 1.67 -12.57
N ILE A 234 0.53 1.70 -11.24
CA ILE A 234 1.43 1.02 -10.31
C ILE A 234 0.59 0.13 -9.38
N VAL A 235 1.01 -1.11 -9.15
CA VAL A 235 0.36 -2.06 -8.25
C VAL A 235 1.34 -2.47 -7.16
N TYR A 236 1.08 -2.09 -5.92
CA TYR A 236 1.91 -2.41 -4.76
C TYR A 236 1.51 -3.73 -4.09
N CYS A 237 2.52 -4.58 -3.88
CA CYS A 237 2.44 -5.86 -3.20
C CYS A 237 3.54 -5.98 -2.12
N MET A 238 3.29 -6.73 -1.06
CA MET A 238 4.19 -6.82 0.10
C MET A 238 5.38 -7.78 -0.11
N SER A 239 5.29 -8.74 -1.04
CA SER A 239 6.33 -9.75 -1.26
C SER A 239 6.73 -9.90 -2.72
N ARG A 240 8.00 -10.25 -2.95
CA ARG A 240 8.57 -10.49 -4.29
C ARG A 240 7.78 -11.55 -5.06
N ARG A 241 7.49 -12.68 -4.40
CA ARG A 241 6.65 -13.75 -4.96
C ARG A 241 5.26 -13.27 -5.39
N LYS A 242 4.63 -12.38 -4.60
CA LYS A 242 3.31 -11.82 -4.95
C LYS A 242 3.43 -10.87 -6.15
N VAL A 243 4.48 -10.06 -6.20
CA VAL A 243 4.76 -9.18 -7.36
C VAL A 243 4.86 -9.99 -8.65
N GLU A 244 5.71 -11.01 -8.68
CA GLU A 244 5.88 -11.84 -9.88
C GLU A 244 4.57 -12.53 -10.29
N LYS A 245 3.87 -13.11 -9.32
CA LYS A 245 2.58 -13.77 -9.56
C LYS A 245 1.52 -12.80 -10.11
N THR A 246 1.33 -11.66 -9.45
CA THR A 246 0.34 -10.66 -9.86
C THR A 246 0.65 -10.08 -11.24
N ALA A 247 1.93 -9.86 -11.58
CA ALA A 247 2.32 -9.44 -12.93
C ALA A 247 1.96 -10.51 -13.96
N ALA A 248 2.26 -11.78 -13.70
CA ALA A 248 1.90 -12.88 -14.60
C ALA A 248 0.37 -13.02 -14.76
N ASP A 249 -0.38 -12.93 -13.67
CA ASP A 249 -1.85 -13.02 -13.68
C ASP A 249 -2.48 -11.87 -14.49
N LEU A 250 -1.99 -10.63 -14.34
CA LEU A 250 -2.44 -9.48 -15.13
C LEU A 250 -2.10 -9.61 -16.61
N THR A 251 -0.90 -10.10 -16.93
CA THR A 251 -0.49 -10.38 -18.32
C THR A 251 -1.37 -11.45 -18.96
N ALA A 252 -1.74 -12.50 -18.23
CA ALA A 252 -2.67 -13.52 -18.70
C ALA A 252 -4.09 -12.96 -18.96
N LEU A 253 -4.47 -11.88 -18.28
CA LEU A 253 -5.74 -11.16 -18.49
C LEU A 253 -5.66 -10.10 -19.61
N GLY A 254 -4.49 -9.90 -20.22
CA GLY A 254 -4.29 -9.00 -21.36
C GLY A 254 -3.74 -7.62 -21.00
N HIS A 255 -3.37 -7.37 -19.74
CA HIS A 255 -2.72 -6.11 -19.34
C HIS A 255 -1.21 -6.17 -19.61
N ASN A 256 -0.61 -5.07 -20.06
CA ASN A 256 0.86 -4.96 -20.15
C ASN A 256 1.45 -4.75 -18.75
N ALA A 257 1.70 -5.85 -18.02
CA ALA A 257 2.18 -5.83 -16.65
C ALA A 257 3.62 -6.32 -16.50
N VAL A 258 4.46 -5.56 -15.79
CA VAL A 258 5.89 -5.86 -15.57
C VAL A 258 6.20 -5.89 -14.07
N PRO A 259 6.85 -6.95 -13.55
CA PRO A 259 7.23 -7.02 -12.15
C PRO A 259 8.47 -6.17 -11.83
N TYR A 260 8.50 -5.56 -10.65
CA TYR A 260 9.66 -4.83 -10.13
C TYR A 260 9.88 -5.08 -8.64
N HIS A 261 11.06 -5.58 -8.28
CA HIS A 261 11.50 -5.64 -6.88
C HIS A 261 13.02 -5.80 -6.75
N ALA A 262 13.54 -5.54 -5.56
CA ALA A 262 14.98 -5.62 -5.25
C ALA A 262 15.63 -7.00 -5.49
N GLY A 263 14.86 -8.08 -5.62
CA GLY A 263 15.37 -9.40 -5.97
C GLY A 263 15.66 -9.62 -7.46
N LEU A 264 15.26 -8.70 -8.34
CA LEU A 264 15.53 -8.81 -9.78
C LEU A 264 16.98 -8.42 -10.09
N ALA A 265 17.54 -9.02 -11.14
CA ALA A 265 18.85 -8.62 -11.65
C ALA A 265 18.85 -7.12 -12.00
N THR A 266 19.98 -6.44 -11.78
CA THR A 266 20.11 -5.00 -12.01
C THR A 266 19.72 -4.59 -13.42
N LYS A 267 20.13 -5.38 -14.43
CA LYS A 267 19.74 -5.16 -15.84
C LYS A 267 18.23 -5.18 -16.03
N THR A 268 17.54 -6.18 -15.49
CA THR A 268 16.08 -6.32 -15.58
C THR A 268 15.35 -5.18 -14.85
N ARG A 269 15.87 -4.72 -13.70
CA ARG A 269 15.31 -3.53 -13.01
C ARG A 269 15.43 -2.27 -13.86
N GLN A 270 16.57 -2.08 -14.51
CA GLN A 270 16.78 -0.95 -15.42
C GLN A 270 15.84 -1.01 -16.61
N GLU A 271 15.71 -2.18 -17.25
CA GLU A 271 14.80 -2.39 -18.38
C GLU A 271 13.33 -2.09 -18.00
N ALA A 272 12.89 -2.54 -16.82
CA ALA A 272 11.54 -2.27 -16.33
C ALA A 272 11.32 -0.77 -16.01
N GLN A 273 12.31 -0.09 -15.44
CA GLN A 273 12.25 1.35 -15.16
C GLN A 273 12.25 2.18 -16.46
N ASP A 274 13.10 1.83 -17.42
CA ASP A 274 13.14 2.45 -18.74
C ASP A 274 11.83 2.25 -19.49
N ALA A 275 11.28 1.04 -19.45
CA ALA A 275 9.97 0.72 -20.03
C ALA A 275 8.87 1.55 -19.38
N PHE A 276 8.85 1.67 -18.05
CA PHE A 276 7.87 2.50 -17.35
C PHE A 276 7.96 3.96 -17.77
N ASN A 277 9.17 4.51 -17.84
CA ASN A 277 9.37 5.91 -18.21
C ASN A 277 8.94 6.20 -19.66
N LYS A 278 9.33 5.33 -20.61
CA LYS A 278 9.16 5.57 -22.05
C LYS A 278 7.83 5.06 -22.64
N GLN A 279 7.29 3.97 -22.12
CA GLN A 279 6.07 3.37 -22.66
C GLN A 279 4.82 4.00 -22.03
N ASP A 280 3.76 4.03 -22.82
CA ASP A 280 2.41 4.25 -22.33
C ASP A 280 1.71 2.90 -22.11
N ASN A 281 0.61 2.92 -21.36
CA ASN A 281 -0.25 1.75 -21.14
C ASN A 281 0.48 0.58 -20.47
N ILE A 282 1.35 0.88 -19.51
CA ILE A 282 2.16 -0.09 -18.76
C ILE A 282 1.76 -0.09 -17.29
N VAL A 283 1.64 -1.29 -16.71
CA VAL A 283 1.35 -1.50 -15.28
C VAL A 283 2.58 -2.09 -14.60
N ILE A 284 3.21 -1.33 -13.70
CA ILE A 284 4.29 -1.89 -12.89
C ILE A 284 3.72 -2.51 -11.63
N VAL A 285 3.95 -3.80 -11.45
CA VAL A 285 3.64 -4.50 -10.20
C VAL A 285 4.91 -4.52 -9.36
N ALA A 286 4.86 -4.03 -8.13
CA ALA A 286 6.07 -3.85 -7.36
C ALA A 286 5.94 -3.97 -5.85
N THR A 287 7.08 -4.18 -5.19
CA THR A 287 7.20 -3.88 -3.77
C THR A 287 7.47 -2.39 -3.56
N ILE A 288 7.48 -1.94 -2.31
CA ILE A 288 7.83 -0.55 -1.91
C ILE A 288 9.20 -0.10 -2.47
N ALA A 289 10.06 -1.06 -2.85
CA ALA A 289 11.32 -0.77 -3.53
C ALA A 289 11.15 0.00 -4.86
N PHE A 290 9.99 -0.11 -5.52
CA PHE A 290 9.63 0.70 -6.67
C PHE A 290 8.94 1.96 -6.19
N GLY A 291 9.71 3.03 -5.97
CA GLY A 291 9.10 4.23 -5.43
C GLY A 291 10.02 5.44 -5.44
N MET A 292 10.91 5.53 -4.46
CA MET A 292 11.81 6.67 -4.35
C MET A 292 12.54 6.89 -5.70
N GLY A 293 12.31 8.04 -6.35
CA GLY A 293 12.91 8.36 -7.65
C GLY A 293 12.02 8.34 -8.89
N ILE A 294 10.84 7.70 -8.85
CA ILE A 294 9.96 7.66 -10.02
C ILE A 294 9.22 8.98 -10.18
N ASP A 295 9.36 9.61 -11.35
CA ASP A 295 8.69 10.86 -11.72
C ASP A 295 8.01 10.80 -13.10
N LYS A 296 7.15 9.78 -13.29
CA LYS A 296 6.28 9.74 -14.47
C LYS A 296 5.02 10.58 -14.21
N PRO A 297 4.75 11.66 -14.97
CA PRO A 297 3.68 12.59 -14.65
C PRO A 297 2.27 12.00 -14.88
N ASN A 298 2.15 11.07 -15.84
CA ASN A 298 0.89 10.55 -16.35
C ASN A 298 0.42 9.22 -15.74
N VAL A 299 0.81 8.89 -14.51
CA VAL A 299 0.31 7.70 -13.79
C VAL A 299 -1.17 7.88 -13.42
N ARG A 300 -2.04 7.04 -13.98
CA ARG A 300 -3.50 7.16 -13.83
C ARG A 300 -4.07 6.42 -12.64
N PHE A 301 -3.40 5.37 -12.19
CA PHE A 301 -3.77 4.73 -10.94
C PHE A 301 -2.58 4.21 -10.15
N VAL A 302 -2.75 4.19 -8.84
CA VAL A 302 -1.92 3.44 -7.89
C VAL A 302 -2.84 2.50 -7.14
N ALA A 303 -2.56 1.20 -7.24
CA ALA A 303 -3.31 0.14 -6.60
C ALA A 303 -2.49 -0.49 -5.47
N HIS A 304 -3.11 -0.78 -4.34
CA HIS A 304 -2.51 -1.52 -3.22
C HIS A 304 -3.23 -2.83 -3.02
N LEU A 305 -2.53 -3.94 -3.27
CA LEU A 305 -3.04 -5.28 -3.01
C LEU A 305 -2.73 -5.77 -1.61
N ASP A 306 -1.95 -5.03 -0.82
CA ASP A 306 -1.63 -5.32 0.57
C ASP A 306 -1.62 -4.02 1.38
N LEU A 307 -1.98 -4.11 2.66
CA LEU A 307 -2.00 -2.96 3.57
C LEU A 307 -0.60 -2.33 3.72
N PRO A 308 -0.46 -1.01 3.52
CA PRO A 308 0.76 -0.27 3.87
C PRO A 308 1.04 -0.28 5.37
N LYS A 309 2.29 -0.05 5.75
CA LYS A 309 2.72 -0.04 7.17
C LYS A 309 2.28 1.21 7.93
N SER A 310 2.01 2.30 7.22
CA SER A 310 1.72 3.62 7.77
C SER A 310 0.95 4.48 6.75
N ILE A 311 0.34 5.57 7.23
CA ILE A 311 -0.32 6.54 6.37
C ILE A 311 0.69 7.30 5.52
N GLU A 312 1.88 7.57 6.05
CA GLU A 312 2.96 8.24 5.33
C GLU A 312 3.39 7.44 4.10
N SER A 313 3.61 6.13 4.27
CA SER A 313 3.89 5.24 3.14
C SER A 313 2.74 5.25 2.13
N TYR A 314 1.50 5.08 2.60
CA TYR A 314 0.32 5.10 1.72
C TYR A 314 0.18 6.42 0.94
N TYR A 315 0.38 7.55 1.61
CA TYR A 315 0.28 8.88 1.02
C TYR A 315 1.41 9.13 0.00
N GLN A 316 2.65 8.75 0.32
CA GLN A 316 3.79 8.88 -0.60
C GLN A 316 3.60 7.99 -1.84
N GLU A 317 3.14 6.76 -1.65
CA GLU A 317 2.90 5.77 -2.71
C GLU A 317 1.74 6.20 -3.62
N THR A 318 0.58 6.56 -3.05
CA THR A 318 -0.58 7.02 -3.82
C THR A 318 -0.35 8.38 -4.48
N GLY A 319 0.45 9.25 -3.87
CA GLY A 319 0.83 10.57 -4.40
C GLY A 319 1.65 10.51 -5.71
N ARG A 320 2.09 9.32 -6.14
CA ARG A 320 2.68 9.06 -7.46
C ARG A 320 1.66 9.19 -8.59
N ALA A 321 0.38 9.00 -8.28
CA ALA A 321 -0.69 9.16 -9.25
C ALA A 321 -0.88 10.65 -9.61
N GLY A 322 -1.06 10.91 -10.91
CA GLY A 322 -1.51 12.19 -11.45
C GLY A 322 -0.69 13.40 -11.02
N ARG A 323 0.64 13.35 -11.18
CA ARG A 323 1.50 14.52 -10.94
C ARG A 323 1.27 15.62 -11.99
N ASP A 324 0.72 15.26 -13.14
CA ASP A 324 0.19 16.20 -14.14
C ASP A 324 -1.09 16.94 -13.69
N GLY A 325 -1.61 16.66 -12.50
CA GLY A 325 -2.84 17.25 -11.96
C GLY A 325 -4.13 16.70 -12.57
N LYS A 326 -4.05 15.76 -13.52
CA LYS A 326 -5.23 15.14 -14.13
C LYS A 326 -5.88 14.12 -13.18
N PRO A 327 -7.17 13.78 -13.38
CA PRO A 327 -7.85 12.75 -12.59
C PRO A 327 -7.07 11.43 -12.59
N SER A 328 -6.89 10.88 -11.39
CA SER A 328 -6.23 9.59 -11.15
C SER A 328 -6.85 8.90 -9.94
N ASN A 329 -6.61 7.59 -9.77
CA ASN A 329 -7.20 6.81 -8.68
C ASN A 329 -6.13 6.21 -7.75
N ALA A 330 -6.37 6.32 -6.45
CA ALA A 330 -5.71 5.55 -5.42
C ALA A 330 -6.69 4.47 -4.94
N TRP A 331 -6.44 3.22 -5.31
CA TRP A 331 -7.33 2.10 -5.03
C TRP A 331 -6.63 1.09 -4.13
N MET A 332 -7.27 0.67 -3.04
CA MET A 332 -6.69 -0.32 -2.13
C MET A 332 -7.69 -1.40 -1.78
N ILE A 333 -7.19 -2.63 -1.69
CA ILE A 333 -7.87 -3.72 -0.98
C ILE A 333 -7.03 -4.16 0.21
N TYR A 334 -7.72 -4.53 1.29
CA TYR A 334 -7.04 -5.07 2.47
C TYR A 334 -7.88 -6.16 3.15
N GLY A 335 -7.22 -7.01 3.92
CA GLY A 335 -7.88 -8.04 4.73
C GLY A 335 -7.19 -8.23 6.08
N LEU A 336 -7.86 -8.97 6.99
CA LEU A 336 -7.36 -9.23 8.34
C LEU A 336 -5.96 -9.88 8.34
N GLN A 337 -5.66 -10.69 7.33
CA GLN A 337 -4.36 -11.35 7.22
C GLN A 337 -3.20 -10.36 7.04
N ASP A 338 -3.45 -9.21 6.41
CA ASP A 338 -2.42 -8.18 6.27
C ASP A 338 -2.08 -7.58 7.63
N VAL A 339 -3.11 -7.32 8.44
CA VAL A 339 -2.97 -6.78 9.80
C VAL A 339 -2.18 -7.73 10.68
N ILE A 340 -2.53 -9.03 10.67
CA ILE A 340 -1.84 -10.06 11.45
C ILE A 340 -0.37 -10.15 11.01
N LYS A 341 -0.13 -10.15 9.69
CA LYS A 341 1.22 -10.25 9.13
C LYS A 341 2.09 -9.05 9.51
N LEU A 342 1.58 -7.83 9.37
CA LEU A 342 2.31 -6.60 9.68
C LEU A 342 2.61 -6.49 11.18
N SER A 343 1.62 -6.78 12.02
CA SER A 343 1.83 -6.75 13.46
C SER A 343 2.80 -7.83 13.93
N ARG A 344 2.74 -9.04 13.36
CA ARG A 344 3.74 -10.08 13.65
C ARG A 344 5.15 -9.63 13.26
N MET A 345 5.32 -9.10 12.04
CA MET A 345 6.61 -8.57 11.59
C MET A 345 7.15 -7.48 12.52
N LEU A 346 6.24 -6.66 13.06
CA LEU A 346 6.59 -5.60 14.00
C LEU A 346 6.98 -6.12 15.37
N GLU A 347 6.34 -7.16 15.90
CA GLU A 347 6.72 -7.70 17.21
C GLU A 347 8.03 -8.50 17.16
N THR A 348 8.27 -9.21 16.05
CA THR A 348 9.46 -10.06 15.87
C THR A 348 10.72 -9.29 15.48
N THR A 349 10.67 -7.96 15.32
CA THR A 349 11.87 -7.16 15.01
C THR A 349 12.72 -6.93 16.27
N ASP A 350 14.05 -6.85 16.09
CA ASP A 350 15.02 -6.53 17.15
C ASP A 350 15.07 -5.03 17.51
N ALA A 351 14.16 -4.22 16.95
CA ALA A 351 14.08 -2.80 17.27
C ALA A 351 13.66 -2.54 18.72
N SER A 352 13.98 -1.34 19.22
CA SER A 352 13.63 -0.93 20.58
C SER A 352 12.11 -0.88 20.80
N GLU A 353 11.65 -1.08 22.04
CA GLU A 353 10.23 -0.95 22.38
C GLU A 353 9.66 0.45 22.10
N ALA A 354 10.50 1.49 22.19
CA ALA A 354 10.12 2.84 21.78
C ALA A 354 9.76 2.88 20.30
N TYR A 355 10.59 2.32 19.41
CA TYR A 355 10.30 2.23 17.99
C TYR A 355 9.06 1.39 17.71
N LYS A 356 8.93 0.21 18.35
CA LYS A 356 7.75 -0.65 18.16
C LYS A 356 6.47 0.07 18.56
N LYS A 357 6.48 0.85 19.65
CA LYS A 357 5.33 1.67 20.07
C LYS A 357 4.91 2.67 19.00
N VAL A 358 5.87 3.37 18.37
CA VAL A 358 5.59 4.32 17.28
C VAL A 358 5.03 3.60 16.06
N ALA A 359 5.66 2.53 15.62
CA ALA A 359 5.21 1.75 14.47
C ALA A 359 3.81 1.13 14.68
N ARG A 360 3.50 0.67 15.90
CA ARG A 360 2.13 0.21 16.26
C ARG A 360 1.12 1.34 16.10
N HIS A 361 1.46 2.54 16.54
CA HIS A 361 0.60 3.71 16.39
C HIS A 361 0.34 4.04 14.91
N LYS A 362 1.38 4.04 14.06
CA LYS A 362 1.25 4.28 12.62
C LYS A 362 0.41 3.22 11.91
N LEU A 363 0.61 1.95 12.25
CA LEU A 363 -0.20 0.85 11.71
C LEU A 363 -1.68 1.01 12.11
N ASN A 364 -1.94 1.36 13.36
CA ASN A 364 -3.30 1.62 13.86
C ASN A 364 -3.98 2.80 13.15
N ALA A 365 -3.22 3.85 12.85
CA ALA A 365 -3.73 4.97 12.06
C ALA A 365 -4.10 4.54 10.64
N MET A 366 -3.29 3.69 10.00
CA MET A 366 -3.59 3.12 8.69
C MET A 366 -4.86 2.25 8.70
N LEU A 367 -5.05 1.44 9.75
CA LEU A 367 -6.29 0.65 9.93
C LEU A 367 -7.51 1.55 10.11
N SER A 368 -7.37 2.62 10.88
CA SER A 368 -8.42 3.61 11.09
C SER A 368 -8.79 4.31 9.78
N LEU A 369 -7.82 4.61 8.92
CA LEU A 369 -8.07 5.11 7.56
C LEU A 369 -8.85 4.11 6.70
N CYS A 370 -8.66 2.80 6.87
CA CYS A 370 -9.38 1.79 6.09
C CYS A 370 -10.85 1.67 6.49
N GLU A 371 -11.13 1.88 7.78
CA GLU A 371 -12.44 1.65 8.39
C GLU A 371 -13.25 2.93 8.61
N THR A 372 -12.64 4.10 8.41
CA THR A 372 -13.35 5.36 8.64
C THR A 372 -14.63 5.47 7.82
N THR A 373 -15.66 6.03 8.46
CA THR A 373 -16.94 6.42 7.84
C THR A 373 -16.97 7.90 7.46
N VAL A 374 -15.99 8.69 7.91
CA VAL A 374 -15.80 10.07 7.46
C VAL A 374 -15.02 10.09 6.14
N CYS A 375 -14.91 11.27 5.54
CA CYS A 375 -14.19 11.46 4.30
C CYS A 375 -12.74 10.97 4.42
N ARG A 376 -12.30 10.09 3.50
CA ARG A 376 -10.90 9.59 3.46
C ARG A 376 -9.88 10.73 3.37
N ARG A 377 -10.20 11.75 2.55
CA ARG A 377 -9.32 12.91 2.33
C ARG A 377 -9.22 13.74 3.59
N GLU A 378 -10.33 14.04 4.24
CA GLU A 378 -10.34 14.74 5.53
C GLU A 378 -9.48 13.99 6.55
N TYR A 379 -9.63 12.67 6.64
CA TYR A 379 -8.83 11.84 7.54
C TYR A 379 -7.33 11.94 7.24
N LEU A 380 -6.94 11.85 5.96
CA LEU A 380 -5.54 11.98 5.54
C LEU A 380 -4.96 13.36 5.87
N LEU A 381 -5.71 14.44 5.61
CA LEU A 381 -5.28 15.81 5.91
C LEU A 381 -5.13 16.01 7.43
N ASN A 382 -6.12 15.58 8.21
CA ASN A 382 -6.10 15.68 9.67
C ASN A 382 -4.93 14.90 10.28
N TYR A 383 -4.55 13.75 9.69
CA TYR A 383 -3.37 13.01 10.12
C TYR A 383 -2.07 13.83 9.99
N PHE A 384 -1.96 14.65 8.94
CA PHE A 384 -0.86 15.59 8.74
C PHE A 384 -1.11 16.97 9.35
N GLU A 385 -2.05 17.05 10.30
CA GLU A 385 -2.40 18.28 11.04
C GLU A 385 -2.95 19.41 10.16
N GLU A 386 -3.46 19.08 8.97
CA GLU A 386 -4.14 20.00 8.07
C GLU A 386 -5.66 19.82 8.17
N GLN A 387 -6.38 20.91 8.37
CA GLN A 387 -7.85 20.86 8.43
C GLN A 387 -8.44 20.66 7.03
N GLY A 388 -9.02 19.47 6.80
CA GLY A 388 -9.71 19.14 5.57
C GLY A 388 -11.17 19.61 5.54
N LYS A 389 -11.77 19.62 4.34
CA LYS A 389 -13.23 19.72 4.19
C LYS A 389 -13.87 18.41 4.66
N ALA A 390 -14.98 18.51 5.41
CA ALA A 390 -15.75 17.35 5.89
C ALA A 390 -16.19 16.38 4.78
N GLN A 391 -16.41 16.89 3.57
CA GLN A 391 -16.71 16.08 2.38
C GLN A 391 -15.90 16.57 1.19
N CYS A 392 -15.11 15.69 0.59
CA CYS A 392 -14.32 16.02 -0.59
C CYS A 392 -15.03 15.77 -1.91
N GLY A 393 -16.13 15.01 -1.91
CA GLY A 393 -16.85 14.62 -3.14
C GLY A 393 -16.07 13.73 -4.10
N ASN A 394 -14.88 13.23 -3.72
CA ASN A 394 -13.98 12.47 -4.57
C ASN A 394 -13.31 11.30 -3.84
N CYS A 395 -14.00 10.66 -2.90
CA CYS A 395 -13.56 9.40 -2.28
C CYS A 395 -14.75 8.47 -2.07
N ASP A 396 -14.48 7.18 -1.93
CA ASP A 396 -15.48 6.12 -1.71
C ASP A 396 -16.52 6.50 -0.63
N THR A 397 -16.09 6.95 0.54
CA THR A 397 -16.96 7.34 1.66
C THR A 397 -17.87 8.55 1.37
N CYS A 398 -17.44 9.47 0.49
CA CYS A 398 -18.26 10.61 0.08
C CYS A 398 -19.19 10.28 -1.10
N LEU A 399 -18.72 9.44 -2.02
CA LEU A 399 -19.45 9.08 -3.25
C LEU A 399 -20.50 8.00 -3.01
N GLU A 400 -20.22 7.09 -2.08
CA GLU A 400 -21.10 6.02 -1.64
C GLU A 400 -21.23 6.12 -0.10
N PRO A 401 -22.01 7.09 0.42
CA PRO A 401 -22.18 7.27 1.86
C PRO A 401 -22.68 5.98 2.50
N LEU A 402 -21.96 5.54 3.50
CA LEU A 402 -22.17 4.24 4.09
C LEU A 402 -23.21 4.38 5.19
N GLU A 403 -24.34 3.71 5.04
CA GLU A 403 -25.29 3.62 6.15
C GLU A 403 -24.58 3.03 7.35
N THR A 404 -24.64 3.73 8.49
CA THR A 404 -24.21 3.17 9.77
C THR A 404 -25.41 2.60 10.51
N TRP A 405 -25.14 1.71 11.44
CA TRP A 405 -26.13 1.22 12.39
C TRP A 405 -25.50 1.09 13.77
N ASP A 406 -26.33 1.24 14.81
CA ASP A 406 -25.89 1.04 16.18
C ASP A 406 -25.67 -0.46 16.45
N ALA A 407 -24.40 -0.84 16.52
CA ALA A 407 -23.93 -2.18 16.79
C ALA A 407 -23.48 -2.39 18.24
N THR A 408 -23.88 -1.51 19.18
CA THR A 408 -23.49 -1.56 20.60
C THR A 408 -23.76 -2.93 21.21
N ILE A 409 -24.93 -3.52 20.96
CA ILE A 409 -25.29 -4.84 21.49
C ILE A 409 -24.37 -5.94 20.94
N ASP A 410 -24.02 -5.88 19.65
CA ASP A 410 -23.13 -6.86 19.04
C ASP A 410 -21.70 -6.72 19.57
N ALA A 411 -21.23 -5.49 19.76
CA ALA A 411 -19.97 -5.22 20.41
C ALA A 411 -19.93 -5.78 21.83
N GLN A 412 -20.97 -5.52 22.64
CA GLN A 412 -21.09 -6.04 24.00
C GLN A 412 -21.06 -7.56 24.06
N LYS A 413 -21.76 -8.24 23.13
CA LYS A 413 -21.73 -9.70 23.00
C LYS A 413 -20.31 -10.22 22.77
N VAL A 414 -19.56 -9.61 21.85
CA VAL A 414 -18.18 -9.99 21.55
C VAL A 414 -17.24 -9.71 22.71
N LEU A 415 -17.28 -8.49 23.27
CA LEU A 415 -16.43 -8.08 24.40
C LEU A 415 -16.68 -8.97 25.63
N SER A 416 -17.94 -9.26 25.93
CA SER A 416 -18.33 -10.17 27.02
C SER A 416 -17.82 -11.60 26.78
N THR A 417 -17.80 -12.05 25.53
CA THR A 417 -17.28 -13.38 25.19
C THR A 417 -15.78 -13.48 25.37
N ILE A 418 -15.03 -12.44 24.94
CA ILE A 418 -13.57 -12.37 25.16
C ILE A 418 -13.26 -12.40 26.66
N PHE A 419 -13.98 -11.59 27.46
CA PHE A 419 -13.81 -11.56 28.91
C PHE A 419 -14.09 -12.92 29.56
N ARG A 420 -15.24 -13.53 29.27
CA ARG A 420 -15.68 -14.78 29.92
C ARG A 420 -14.91 -16.02 29.50
N THR A 421 -14.24 -15.97 28.35
CA THR A 421 -13.33 -17.04 27.90
C THR A 421 -11.90 -16.86 28.42
N GLY A 422 -11.66 -15.86 29.28
CA GLY A 422 -10.38 -15.68 29.95
C GLY A 422 -9.31 -14.97 29.10
N GLN A 423 -9.67 -14.37 27.96
CA GLN A 423 -8.77 -13.55 27.12
C GLN A 423 -7.51 -14.28 26.59
N ILE A 424 -7.60 -15.59 26.41
CA ILE A 424 -6.51 -16.46 25.94
C ILE A 424 -6.86 -17.19 24.63
N PHE A 425 -7.87 -16.71 23.91
CA PHE A 425 -8.38 -17.36 22.70
C PHE A 425 -8.49 -16.38 21.54
N GLY A 426 -8.19 -16.86 20.33
CA GLY A 426 -8.31 -16.05 19.12
C GLY A 426 -9.72 -15.99 18.52
N ALA A 427 -9.86 -15.12 17.51
CA ALA A 427 -11.13 -14.77 16.88
C ALA A 427 -12.01 -15.97 16.51
N GLY A 428 -11.43 -17.03 15.92
CA GLY A 428 -12.17 -18.22 15.52
C GLY A 428 -12.91 -18.89 16.68
N HIS A 429 -12.26 -19.02 17.84
CA HIS A 429 -12.86 -19.62 19.03
C HIS A 429 -13.91 -18.70 19.66
N ILE A 430 -13.65 -17.39 19.70
CA ILE A 430 -14.63 -16.40 20.19
C ILE A 430 -15.92 -16.44 19.37
N VAL A 431 -15.81 -16.45 18.04
CA VAL A 431 -16.99 -16.53 17.16
C VAL A 431 -17.71 -17.87 17.31
N ASP A 432 -16.97 -18.97 17.45
CA ASP A 432 -17.56 -20.29 17.60
C ASP A 432 -18.32 -20.43 18.93
N VAL A 433 -17.81 -19.87 20.04
CA VAL A 433 -18.54 -19.78 21.33
C VAL A 433 -19.81 -18.93 21.17
N LEU A 434 -19.68 -17.74 20.59
CA LEU A 434 -20.80 -16.80 20.45
C LEU A 434 -21.92 -17.36 19.56
N ARG A 435 -21.58 -18.14 18.52
CA ARG A 435 -22.54 -18.80 17.63
C ARG A 435 -23.07 -20.14 18.14
N GLY A 436 -22.59 -20.63 19.28
CA GLY A 436 -23.06 -21.89 19.85
C GLY A 436 -22.53 -23.14 19.12
N SER A 437 -21.28 -23.09 18.65
CA SER A 437 -20.64 -24.24 17.99
C SER A 437 -20.47 -25.42 18.95
N LYS A 438 -20.60 -26.64 18.43
CA LYS A 438 -20.41 -27.90 19.17
C LYS A 438 -18.98 -28.46 19.05
N ASN A 439 -18.01 -27.60 18.72
CA ASN A 439 -16.61 -28.00 18.56
C ASN A 439 -16.06 -28.62 19.86
N ALA A 440 -15.33 -29.73 19.76
CA ALA A 440 -14.77 -30.47 20.89
C ALA A 440 -13.94 -29.57 21.83
N LYS A 441 -13.23 -28.57 21.29
CA LYS A 441 -12.45 -27.60 22.08
C LYS A 441 -13.32 -26.72 22.98
N ILE A 442 -14.55 -26.39 22.57
CA ILE A 442 -15.50 -25.59 23.35
C ILE A 442 -16.04 -26.42 24.52
N LEU A 443 -16.47 -27.64 24.23
CA LEU A 443 -16.98 -28.58 25.24
C LEU A 443 -15.90 -28.95 26.26
N GLY A 444 -14.69 -29.25 25.80
CA GLY A 444 -13.56 -29.60 26.66
C GLY A 444 -13.09 -28.45 27.58
N LYS A 445 -13.44 -27.20 27.25
CA LYS A 445 -13.15 -26.02 28.10
C LYS A 445 -14.37 -25.56 28.91
N GLY A 446 -15.52 -26.23 28.80
CA GLY A 446 -16.76 -25.86 29.49
C GLY A 446 -17.36 -24.53 29.02
N HIS A 447 -16.97 -24.06 27.82
CA HIS A 447 -17.44 -22.78 27.31
C HIS A 447 -18.88 -22.82 26.79
N ASP A 448 -19.42 -24.01 26.56
CA ASP A 448 -20.84 -24.29 26.31
C ASP A 448 -21.75 -23.90 27.48
N LYS A 449 -21.19 -23.82 28.70
CA LYS A 449 -21.93 -23.45 29.92
C LYS A 449 -21.91 -21.94 30.20
N LEU A 450 -21.14 -21.16 29.44
CA LEU A 450 -21.06 -19.71 29.64
C LEU A 450 -22.35 -19.03 29.18
N SER A 451 -22.78 -17.98 29.88
CA SER A 451 -23.98 -17.20 29.51
C SER A 451 -23.91 -16.54 28.13
N VAL A 452 -22.71 -16.44 27.55
CA VAL A 452 -22.46 -15.89 26.21
C VAL A 452 -22.57 -16.91 25.09
N TYR A 453 -22.63 -18.21 25.44
CA TYR A 453 -22.70 -19.28 24.45
C TYR A 453 -24.00 -19.21 23.65
N GLY A 454 -23.87 -19.14 22.32
CA GLY A 454 -25.03 -19.08 21.42
C GLY A 454 -25.79 -17.76 21.37
N LEU A 455 -25.34 -16.70 22.06
CA LEU A 455 -25.99 -15.36 22.01
C LEU A 455 -25.99 -14.70 20.63
N GLY A 456 -25.13 -15.18 19.71
CA GLY A 456 -24.99 -14.69 18.35
C GLY A 456 -25.36 -15.71 17.27
N LYS A 457 -26.14 -16.74 17.60
CA LYS A 457 -26.57 -17.78 16.65
C LYS A 457 -27.41 -17.23 15.47
N ASP A 458 -28.04 -16.07 15.67
CA ASP A 458 -28.87 -15.35 14.71
C ASP A 458 -28.07 -14.72 13.55
N LYS A 459 -26.74 -14.59 13.70
CA LYS A 459 -25.88 -13.95 12.70
C LYS A 459 -24.79 -14.88 12.17
N SER A 460 -24.32 -14.58 10.97
CA SER A 460 -23.33 -15.39 10.26
C SER A 460 -21.94 -15.31 10.92
N LYS A 461 -21.06 -16.29 10.64
CA LYS A 461 -19.65 -16.23 11.06
C LYS A 461 -18.95 -14.98 10.53
N ASN A 462 -19.27 -14.59 9.29
CA ASN A 462 -18.71 -13.40 8.67
C ASN A 462 -19.12 -12.12 9.42
N HIS A 463 -20.38 -12.00 9.81
CA HIS A 463 -20.87 -10.88 10.61
C HIS A 463 -20.06 -10.69 11.89
N TRP A 464 -19.88 -11.75 12.68
CA TRP A 464 -19.11 -11.67 13.92
C TRP A 464 -17.62 -11.40 13.70
N ASN A 465 -17.04 -11.93 12.63
CA ASN A 465 -15.67 -11.59 12.22
C ASN A 465 -15.53 -10.10 11.86
N ILE A 466 -16.56 -9.48 11.29
CA ILE A 466 -16.58 -8.04 11.01
C ILE A 466 -16.67 -7.25 12.31
N VAL A 467 -17.56 -7.62 13.24
CA VAL A 467 -17.68 -6.96 14.56
C VAL A 467 -16.35 -7.04 15.33
N LEU A 468 -15.73 -8.22 15.38
CA LEU A 468 -14.41 -8.42 16.00
C LEU A 468 -13.33 -7.55 15.35
N ARG A 469 -13.31 -7.47 14.02
CA ARG A 469 -12.37 -6.61 13.29
C ARG A 469 -12.56 -5.14 13.67
N GLN A 470 -13.79 -4.65 13.69
CA GLN A 470 -14.08 -3.27 14.07
C GLN A 470 -13.67 -2.98 15.53
N LEU A 471 -13.93 -3.91 16.46
CA LEU A 471 -13.49 -3.75 17.86
C LEU A 471 -11.96 -3.73 18.01
N LEU A 472 -11.25 -4.56 17.23
CA LEU A 472 -9.79 -4.59 17.21
C LEU A 472 -9.24 -3.27 16.63
N ASN A 473 -9.83 -2.81 15.52
CA ASN A 473 -9.43 -1.61 14.81
C ASN A 473 -9.71 -0.33 15.60
N MET A 474 -10.81 -0.29 16.37
CA MET A 474 -11.16 0.84 17.24
C MET A 474 -10.56 0.74 18.66
N HIS A 475 -9.63 -0.20 18.88
CA HIS A 475 -8.88 -0.39 20.13
C HIS A 475 -9.74 -0.71 21.34
N TYR A 476 -10.90 -1.34 21.14
CA TYR A 476 -11.66 -1.93 22.24
C TYR A 476 -11.08 -3.29 22.65
N ILE A 477 -10.38 -3.97 21.73
CA ILE A 477 -9.66 -5.22 21.99
C ILE A 477 -8.27 -5.16 21.37
N PHE A 478 -7.36 -6.02 21.83
CA PHE A 478 -6.00 -6.15 21.30
C PHE A 478 -5.55 -7.61 21.30
N ILE A 479 -4.47 -7.92 20.60
CA ILE A 479 -3.88 -9.27 20.57
C ILE A 479 -2.74 -9.34 21.61
N THR A 480 -2.85 -10.26 22.58
CA THR A 480 -1.84 -10.45 23.64
C THR A 480 -0.72 -11.40 23.24
N ASN A 481 -1.01 -12.39 22.41
CA ASN A 481 -0.04 -13.35 21.90
C ASN A 481 -0.27 -13.56 20.40
N TRP A 482 0.75 -13.27 19.59
CA TRP A 482 0.69 -13.31 18.13
C TRP A 482 0.81 -14.71 17.53
N ASP A 483 1.40 -15.66 18.25
CA ASP A 483 1.51 -17.05 17.78
C ASP A 483 0.15 -17.76 17.81
N TYR A 484 -0.70 -17.40 18.77
CA TYR A 484 -2.04 -17.98 18.95
C TYR A 484 -3.19 -17.03 18.63
N GLY A 485 -2.89 -15.74 18.37
CA GLY A 485 -3.86 -14.70 18.06
C GLY A 485 -4.82 -14.38 19.21
N ASN A 486 -4.37 -14.48 20.45
CA ASN A 486 -5.21 -14.36 21.66
C ASN A 486 -5.77 -12.95 21.80
N LEU A 487 -7.09 -12.83 21.93
CA LEU A 487 -7.77 -11.54 22.06
C LEU A 487 -7.97 -11.17 23.53
N ALA A 488 -7.71 -9.91 23.87
CA ALA A 488 -7.94 -9.33 25.19
C ALA A 488 -8.60 -7.95 25.10
N LEU A 489 -9.27 -7.56 26.19
CA LEU A 489 -9.95 -6.27 26.30
C LEU A 489 -8.98 -5.14 26.65
N THR A 490 -9.14 -3.96 26.04
CA THR A 490 -8.48 -2.72 26.49
C THR A 490 -9.33 -2.01 27.55
N GLU A 491 -8.79 -0.97 28.20
CA GLU A 491 -9.59 -0.18 29.16
C GLU A 491 -10.80 0.52 28.49
N LYS A 492 -10.64 0.91 27.21
CA LYS A 492 -11.71 1.51 26.37
C LYS A 492 -12.94 0.61 26.25
N SER A 493 -12.77 -0.72 26.29
CA SER A 493 -13.88 -1.68 26.23
C SER A 493 -14.94 -1.49 27.32
N ARG A 494 -14.55 -0.94 28.47
CA ARG A 494 -15.47 -0.70 29.59
C ARG A 494 -16.56 0.28 29.24
N GLU A 495 -16.27 1.28 28.40
CA GLU A 495 -17.25 2.29 28.01
C GLU A 495 -18.44 1.66 27.29
N ILE A 496 -18.19 0.75 26.35
CA ILE A 496 -19.23 0.00 25.65
C ILE A 496 -19.93 -0.98 26.62
N LEU A 497 -19.17 -1.71 27.43
CA LEU A 497 -19.73 -2.71 28.35
C LEU A 497 -20.61 -2.07 29.44
N LYS A 498 -20.38 -0.79 29.80
CA LYS A 498 -21.15 -0.02 30.78
C LYS A 498 -22.23 0.87 30.16
N ASN A 499 -22.50 0.77 28.85
CA ASN A 499 -23.42 1.66 28.12
C ASN A 499 -23.07 3.16 28.21
N GLN A 500 -21.78 3.51 28.38
CA GLN A 500 -21.32 4.91 28.44
C GLN A 500 -21.11 5.50 27.05
N THR A 501 -20.79 4.66 26.05
CA THR A 501 -20.57 5.05 24.67
C THR A 501 -21.29 4.07 23.72
N THR A 502 -21.93 4.60 22.68
CA THR A 502 -22.53 3.80 21.61
C THR A 502 -21.50 3.39 20.56
N PHE A 503 -21.55 2.16 20.08
CA PHE A 503 -20.68 1.63 19.04
C PHE A 503 -21.43 1.52 17.72
N HIS A 504 -21.14 2.43 16.80
CA HIS A 504 -21.73 2.42 15.46
C HIS A 504 -20.83 1.66 14.49
N MET A 505 -21.42 0.80 13.67
CA MET A 505 -20.74 0.10 12.59
C MET A 505 -21.32 0.50 11.25
N ARG A 506 -20.50 0.42 10.21
CA ARG A 506 -20.98 0.38 8.83
C ARG A 506 -21.97 -0.78 8.67
N LYS A 507 -23.17 -0.51 8.14
CA LYS A 507 -24.02 -1.56 7.57
C LYS A 507 -23.28 -2.11 6.38
N PHE A 508 -22.86 -3.36 6.48
CA PHE A 508 -22.54 -4.11 5.30
C PHE A 508 -23.85 -4.33 4.58
N MET A 509 -24.09 -3.53 3.52
CA MET A 509 -24.94 -4.03 2.46
C MET A 509 -24.23 -5.30 2.01
N ALA A 510 -24.81 -6.47 2.35
CA ALA A 510 -24.63 -7.61 1.48
C ALA A 510 -24.87 -7.03 0.10
N GLN A 511 -23.85 -7.04 -0.78
CA GLN A 511 -24.05 -6.65 -2.17
C GLN A 511 -25.38 -7.26 -2.53
N ALA A 512 -26.36 -6.42 -2.87
CA ALA A 512 -27.68 -6.90 -3.25
C ALA A 512 -27.36 -8.00 -4.24
N SER A 513 -27.63 -9.25 -3.86
CA SER A 513 -27.43 -10.39 -4.74
C SER A 513 -28.07 -9.93 -6.03
N PRO A 514 -27.29 -9.77 -7.12
CA PRO A 514 -27.67 -8.91 -8.25
C PRO A 514 -29.11 -9.21 -8.52
N LYS A 515 -30.01 -8.21 -8.27
CA LYS A 515 -31.48 -8.36 -8.23
C LYS A 515 -31.76 -9.47 -9.18
N LYS A 516 -32.22 -10.66 -8.70
CA LYS A 516 -32.41 -11.84 -9.55
C LYS A 516 -33.01 -11.35 -10.87
N ARG A 517 -32.16 -11.10 -11.87
CA ARG A 517 -32.51 -11.32 -13.26
C ARG A 517 -32.96 -12.73 -13.13
N ARG A 518 -34.27 -12.95 -13.27
CA ARG A 518 -34.88 -14.27 -13.24
C ARG A 518 -33.80 -15.17 -13.77
N SER A 519 -33.22 -15.96 -12.87
CA SER A 519 -32.45 -17.08 -13.32
C SER A 519 -33.48 -17.74 -14.20
N ASN A 520 -33.28 -17.69 -15.50
CA ASN A 520 -33.57 -18.88 -16.25
C ASN A 520 -32.97 -19.94 -15.36
N ALA A 521 -33.85 -20.72 -14.72
CA ALA A 521 -33.46 -22.03 -14.31
C ALA A 521 -32.55 -22.51 -15.43
N ILE A 522 -31.37 -23.02 -15.10
CA ILE A 522 -30.82 -24.02 -15.99
C ILE A 522 -31.86 -25.13 -15.92
N THR A 523 -32.94 -24.96 -16.70
CA THR A 523 -33.75 -26.04 -17.19
C THR A 523 -32.73 -26.99 -17.77
N SER A 524 -32.72 -28.19 -17.24
CA SER A 524 -32.07 -29.36 -17.80
C SER A 524 -32.42 -29.44 -19.28
N THR A 525 -31.62 -28.79 -20.13
CA THR A 525 -31.77 -28.84 -21.59
C THR A 525 -31.44 -30.21 -22.15
N HIS A 526 -30.96 -31.14 -21.31
CA HIS A 526 -30.69 -32.52 -21.69
C HIS A 526 -31.93 -33.42 -21.67
N GLY A 527 -33.03 -33.04 -21.00
CA GLY A 527 -34.25 -33.86 -20.91
C GLY A 527 -34.06 -35.22 -20.22
N ARG A 528 -33.00 -35.37 -19.42
CA ARG A 528 -32.57 -36.62 -18.77
C ARG A 528 -32.40 -36.43 -17.26
N ASP A 529 -33.46 -36.00 -16.58
CA ASP A 529 -33.42 -35.73 -15.14
C ASP A 529 -33.17 -37.00 -14.31
N SER A 530 -33.66 -38.16 -14.79
CA SER A 530 -33.42 -39.46 -14.18
C SER A 530 -31.92 -39.83 -14.17
N LEU A 531 -31.23 -39.67 -15.31
CA LEU A 531 -29.79 -39.89 -15.39
C LEU A 531 -29.02 -38.90 -14.51
N PHE A 532 -29.43 -37.63 -14.48
CA PHE A 532 -28.75 -36.63 -13.66
C PHE A 532 -28.80 -36.98 -12.16
N GLU A 533 -29.95 -37.46 -11.67
CA GLU A 533 -30.08 -37.93 -10.28
C GLU A 533 -29.21 -39.17 -10.02
N SER A 534 -29.20 -40.16 -10.92
CA SER A 534 -28.32 -41.33 -10.80
C SER A 534 -26.83 -40.97 -10.76
N LEU A 535 -26.39 -40.01 -11.59
CA LEU A 535 -25.02 -39.50 -11.57
C LEU A 535 -24.71 -38.69 -10.30
N ARG A 536 -25.70 -37.99 -9.76
CA ARG A 536 -25.58 -37.24 -8.50
C ARG A 536 -25.42 -38.19 -7.31
N ASP A 537 -26.16 -39.28 -7.30
CA ASP A 537 -26.11 -40.32 -6.28
C ASP A 537 -24.79 -41.10 -6.34
N LEU A 538 -24.35 -41.49 -7.54
CA LEU A 538 -23.03 -42.12 -7.74
C LEU A 538 -21.89 -41.20 -7.26
N ARG A 539 -21.95 -39.91 -7.63
CA ARG A 539 -20.98 -38.91 -7.17
C ARG A 539 -20.98 -38.78 -5.65
N PHE A 540 -22.16 -38.80 -5.01
CA PHE A 540 -22.28 -38.72 -3.56
C PHE A 540 -21.69 -39.95 -2.88
N PHE A 541 -21.91 -41.14 -3.44
CA PHE A 541 -21.34 -42.40 -2.95
C PHE A 541 -19.80 -42.37 -2.99
N ILE A 542 -19.21 -42.06 -4.15
CA ILE A 542 -17.75 -41.99 -4.34
C ILE A 542 -17.12 -40.91 -3.45
N ALA A 543 -17.78 -39.77 -3.30
CA ALA A 543 -17.32 -38.68 -2.45
C ALA A 543 -17.30 -39.07 -0.96
N THR A 544 -18.31 -39.84 -0.53
CA THR A 544 -18.42 -40.35 0.85
C THR A 544 -17.32 -41.38 1.13
N GLU A 545 -17.07 -42.30 0.20
CA GLU A 545 -16.02 -43.30 0.31
C GLU A 545 -14.62 -42.66 0.39
N LYS A 546 -14.36 -41.66 -0.47
CA LYS A 546 -13.08 -40.93 -0.50
C LYS A 546 -12.97 -39.81 0.55
N LYS A 547 -14.00 -39.61 1.38
CA LYS A 547 -14.07 -38.55 2.42
C LYS A 547 -13.77 -37.13 1.89
N VAL A 548 -14.23 -36.83 0.68
CA VAL A 548 -14.09 -35.51 0.04
C VAL A 548 -15.48 -34.93 -0.31
N PRO A 549 -15.65 -33.60 -0.38
CA PRO A 549 -16.91 -33.01 -0.82
C PRO A 549 -17.28 -33.43 -2.26
N SER A 550 -18.56 -33.68 -2.56
CA SER A 550 -19.00 -34.24 -3.86
C SER A 550 -18.59 -33.43 -5.09
N PHE A 551 -18.53 -32.10 -4.98
CA PHE A 551 -18.08 -31.24 -6.08
C PHE A 551 -16.59 -31.42 -6.44
N VAL A 552 -15.79 -32.02 -5.55
CA VAL A 552 -14.38 -32.36 -5.81
C VAL A 552 -14.27 -33.52 -6.80
N ILE A 553 -15.20 -34.49 -6.74
CA ILE A 553 -15.32 -35.58 -7.72
C ILE A 553 -15.73 -34.97 -9.07
N PHE A 554 -16.95 -34.43 -9.18
CA PHE A 554 -17.41 -33.67 -10.35
C PHE A 554 -18.35 -32.52 -9.94
N SER A 555 -18.28 -31.39 -10.65
CA SER A 555 -19.24 -30.29 -10.43
C SER A 555 -20.61 -30.64 -11.03
N ASP A 556 -21.69 -30.00 -10.56
CA ASP A 556 -23.01 -30.18 -11.19
C ASP A 556 -22.99 -29.81 -12.68
N LYS A 557 -22.16 -28.83 -13.06
CA LYS A 557 -21.93 -28.47 -14.47
C LYS A 557 -21.35 -29.64 -15.27
N SER A 558 -20.41 -30.39 -14.70
CA SER A 558 -19.82 -31.57 -15.33
C SER A 558 -20.85 -32.70 -15.46
N LEU A 559 -21.73 -32.89 -14.47
CA LEU A 559 -22.80 -33.89 -14.54
C LEU A 559 -23.85 -33.54 -15.60
N HIS A 560 -24.27 -32.27 -15.70
CA HIS A 560 -25.14 -31.82 -16.79
C HIS A 560 -24.49 -32.02 -18.16
N ASP A 561 -23.18 -31.78 -18.27
CA ASP A 561 -22.43 -31.98 -19.52
C ASP A 561 -22.30 -33.47 -19.87
N MET A 562 -22.18 -34.38 -18.88
CA MET A 562 -22.29 -35.83 -19.10
C MET A 562 -23.68 -36.24 -19.59
N CYS A 563 -24.76 -35.66 -19.05
CA CYS A 563 -26.11 -35.90 -19.54
C CYS A 563 -26.33 -35.39 -20.97
N HIS A 564 -25.60 -34.35 -21.39
CA HIS A 564 -25.66 -33.80 -22.74
C HIS A 564 -24.83 -34.62 -23.74
N LEU A 565 -23.61 -34.97 -23.39
CA LEU A 565 -22.66 -35.63 -24.28
C LEU A 565 -22.85 -37.16 -24.35
N MET A 566 -23.41 -37.78 -23.32
CA MET A 566 -23.62 -39.23 -23.22
C MET A 566 -22.39 -40.05 -23.66
N PRO A 567 -21.21 -39.81 -23.04
CA PRO A 567 -19.98 -40.47 -23.42
C PRO A 567 -20.12 -41.99 -23.33
N LYS A 568 -19.56 -42.71 -24.30
CA LYS A 568 -19.63 -44.17 -24.41
C LYS A 568 -18.29 -44.86 -24.14
N ASN A 569 -17.21 -44.10 -24.08
CA ASN A 569 -15.86 -44.59 -23.87
C ASN A 569 -15.01 -43.52 -23.18
N LYS A 570 -13.82 -43.91 -22.70
CA LYS A 570 -12.91 -43.01 -21.96
C LYS A 570 -12.50 -41.78 -22.78
N ALA A 571 -12.35 -41.91 -24.11
CA ALA A 571 -11.98 -40.79 -24.97
C ALA A 571 -13.08 -39.71 -25.04
N GLU A 572 -14.34 -40.13 -25.14
CA GLU A 572 -15.50 -39.22 -25.08
C GLU A 572 -15.72 -38.66 -23.67
N PHE A 573 -15.42 -39.44 -22.62
CA PHE A 573 -15.52 -38.98 -21.23
C PHE A 573 -14.53 -37.86 -20.93
N LEU A 574 -13.33 -37.89 -21.55
CA LEU A 574 -12.33 -36.82 -21.48
C LEU A 574 -12.76 -35.50 -22.14
N MET A 575 -13.76 -35.53 -23.02
CA MET A 575 -14.29 -34.32 -23.66
C MET A 575 -15.31 -33.56 -22.79
N VAL A 576 -15.74 -34.15 -21.67
CA VAL A 576 -16.69 -33.54 -20.73
C VAL A 576 -16.00 -32.40 -19.96
N ASN A 577 -16.66 -31.25 -19.87
CA ASN A 577 -16.12 -30.08 -19.18
C ASN A 577 -15.85 -30.37 -17.69
N GLY A 578 -14.58 -30.26 -17.31
CA GLY A 578 -14.10 -30.50 -15.94
C GLY A 578 -13.60 -31.93 -15.69
N VAL A 579 -13.51 -32.76 -16.72
CA VAL A 579 -12.80 -34.06 -16.71
C VAL A 579 -11.40 -33.87 -17.29
N GLY A 580 -10.37 -34.07 -16.48
CA GLY A 580 -8.98 -34.18 -16.94
C GLY A 580 -8.49 -35.62 -16.86
N GLU A 581 -7.31 -35.92 -17.42
CA GLU A 581 -6.74 -37.29 -17.51
C GLU A 581 -6.83 -38.06 -16.18
N SER A 582 -6.36 -37.45 -15.08
CA SER A 582 -6.42 -38.05 -13.75
C SER A 582 -7.85 -38.37 -13.27
N LYS A 583 -8.85 -37.56 -13.62
CA LYS A 583 -10.25 -37.84 -13.26
C LYS A 583 -10.87 -38.87 -14.20
N CYS A 584 -10.46 -38.89 -15.46
CA CYS A 584 -10.88 -39.92 -16.40
C CYS A 584 -10.38 -41.29 -15.95
N ASP A 585 -9.10 -41.42 -15.59
CA ASP A 585 -8.54 -42.70 -15.14
C ASP A 585 -9.20 -43.21 -13.85
N ASN A 586 -9.54 -42.30 -12.94
CA ASN A 586 -10.05 -42.66 -11.61
C ASN A 586 -11.57 -42.86 -11.53
N TYR A 587 -12.37 -42.34 -12.48
CA TYR A 587 -13.83 -42.28 -12.35
C TYR A 587 -14.60 -42.60 -13.63
N SER A 588 -13.95 -42.79 -14.78
CA SER A 588 -14.69 -42.99 -16.04
C SER A 588 -15.50 -44.29 -16.06
N GLU A 589 -15.00 -45.38 -15.49
CA GLU A 589 -15.69 -46.68 -15.53
C GLU A 589 -17.04 -46.62 -14.81
N ASP A 590 -17.05 -46.16 -13.56
CA ASP A 590 -18.28 -46.06 -12.74
C ASP A 590 -19.33 -45.14 -13.38
N PHE A 591 -18.89 -43.99 -13.91
CA PHE A 591 -19.81 -43.01 -14.51
C PHE A 591 -20.31 -43.45 -15.89
N LEU A 592 -19.48 -44.12 -16.70
CA LEU A 592 -19.90 -44.66 -17.99
C LEU A 592 -20.92 -45.81 -17.84
N GLU A 593 -20.80 -46.62 -16.78
CA GLU A 593 -21.76 -47.68 -16.47
C GLU A 593 -23.16 -47.11 -16.20
N VAL A 594 -23.27 -46.12 -15.29
CA VAL A 594 -24.54 -45.43 -15.01
C VAL A 594 -25.08 -44.72 -16.26
N ILE A 595 -24.21 -44.11 -17.07
CA ILE A 595 -24.63 -43.47 -18.33
C ILE A 595 -25.20 -44.50 -19.32
N ALA A 596 -24.62 -45.70 -19.38
CA ALA A 596 -25.07 -46.79 -20.26
C ALA A 596 -26.43 -47.38 -19.84
N GLU A 597 -26.70 -47.49 -18.53
CA GLU A 597 -27.99 -47.95 -18.00
C GLU A 597 -29.17 -47.06 -18.45
N HIS A 598 -28.91 -45.77 -18.66
CA HIS A 598 -29.88 -44.79 -19.12
C HIS A 598 -29.86 -44.56 -20.65
N GLN A 599 -29.26 -45.46 -21.44
CA GLN A 599 -29.30 -45.44 -22.92
C GLN A 599 -30.46 -46.24 -23.55
N THR A 600 -31.26 -46.95 -22.76
CA THR A 600 -32.41 -47.73 -23.26
C THR A 600 -33.71 -46.94 -23.37
#